data_AF-A0A9E3A066-F1
#
_entry.id   AF-A0A9E3A066-F1
#
_cell.length_a   1.000
_cell.length_b   1.000
_cell.length_c   1.000
_cell.angle_alpha   90.00
_cell.angle_beta   90.00
_cell.angle_gamma   90.00
#
_symmetry.space_group_name_H-M   'P 1'
#
loop_
_entity.id
_entity.type
_entity.pdbx_description
1 polymer ?
#
loop_
_entity_poly.entity_id
_entity_poly.type
_entity_poly.pdbx_seq_one_letter_code
_entity_poly.pdbx_strand_id
1 'polypeptide(L)'
;MAAAPTLHAQAPKGEGARFDCSQAQDPKACEERRDKLKAARTQAEQACQGKNGPEYRACMTQQMCAQSKDPKGCEERMAKGKDAVKGARAACEGKKGADHDNCMVTQMCSQAKDPGKCEAVGKERMARREKVREACKDKRGEELKSCIRANSGENSPQK
;
A
#
# COMPACT_ATOMS: atom_id res chain seq x y z
N MET A 1 -29.05 4.24 -34.15
CA MET A 1 -28.95 2.99 -33.37
C MET A 1 -27.59 2.99 -32.69
N ALA A 2 -27.59 2.96 -31.35
CA ALA A 2 -26.39 3.03 -30.52
C ALA A 2 -25.83 1.62 -30.29
N ALA A 3 -24.52 1.47 -30.41
CA ALA A 3 -23.78 0.31 -29.92
C ALA A 3 -22.58 0.81 -29.10
N ALA A 4 -22.60 0.52 -27.80
CA ALA A 4 -21.60 0.91 -26.83
C ALA A 4 -20.31 0.09 -26.97
N PRO A 5 -19.12 0.68 -26.77
CA PRO A 5 -17.92 -0.09 -26.50
C PRO A 5 -17.76 -0.30 -24.99
N THR A 6 -17.71 -1.56 -24.60
CA THR A 6 -17.25 -2.08 -23.31
C THR A 6 -15.80 -1.65 -23.04
N LEU A 7 -15.61 -0.52 -22.35
CA LEU A 7 -14.30 -0.13 -21.81
C LEU A 7 -14.00 -0.90 -20.52
N HIS A 8 -13.52 -2.14 -20.67
CA HIS A 8 -12.65 -2.74 -19.65
C HIS A 8 -11.25 -2.13 -19.79
N ALA A 9 -11.10 -0.87 -19.35
CA ALA A 9 -9.80 -0.24 -19.22
C ALA A 9 -9.08 -0.87 -18.01
N GLN A 10 -8.21 -1.83 -18.34
CA GLN A 10 -7.22 -2.41 -17.46
C GLN A 10 -6.38 -1.26 -16.87
N ALA A 11 -6.46 -1.05 -15.56
CA ALA A 11 -5.58 -0.13 -14.86
C ALA A 11 -4.12 -0.58 -15.05
N PRO A 12 -3.21 0.29 -15.54
CA PRO A 12 -1.81 -0.08 -15.63
C PRO A 12 -1.24 -0.31 -14.24
N LYS A 13 -0.37 -1.32 -14.19
CA LYS A 13 0.34 -1.78 -13.01
C LYS A 13 1.38 -0.75 -12.60
N GLY A 14 1.29 -0.31 -11.35
CA GLY A 14 2.46 -0.09 -10.50
C GLY A 14 3.07 1.29 -10.52
N GLU A 15 2.45 2.25 -9.83
CA GLU A 15 3.15 3.42 -9.31
C GLU A 15 2.79 3.59 -7.84
N GLY A 16 3.76 3.35 -6.96
CA GLY A 16 3.65 3.51 -5.51
C GLY A 16 3.61 4.97 -5.04
N ALA A 17 3.00 5.86 -5.83
CA ALA A 17 2.84 7.26 -5.51
C ALA A 17 1.42 7.53 -5.05
N ARG A 18 1.27 8.56 -4.22
CA ARG A 18 0.03 9.34 -4.18
C ARG A 18 -0.38 9.58 -5.64
N PHE A 19 -1.52 9.04 -6.07
CA PHE A 19 -2.03 9.10 -7.45
C PHE A 19 -1.52 10.35 -8.19
N ASP A 20 -0.51 10.20 -9.05
CA ASP A 20 -0.03 11.29 -9.88
C ASP A 20 -1.03 11.46 -11.02
N CYS A 21 -1.98 12.35 -10.80
CA CYS A 21 -3.06 12.59 -11.74
C CYS A 21 -2.63 13.36 -12.99
N SER A 22 -1.39 13.88 -13.02
CA SER A 22 -0.86 14.60 -14.17
C SER A 22 -0.52 13.66 -15.34
N GLN A 23 -0.31 12.38 -15.08
CA GLN A 23 -0.05 11.35 -16.11
C GLN A 23 -1.30 10.51 -16.44
N ALA A 24 -2.43 10.78 -15.78
CA ALA A 24 -3.66 10.06 -16.04
C ALA A 24 -4.26 10.45 -17.40
N GLN A 25 -4.88 9.48 -18.08
CA GLN A 25 -5.60 9.70 -19.34
C GLN A 25 -6.73 10.74 -19.18
N ASP A 26 -7.30 10.84 -17.97
CA ASP A 26 -8.18 11.92 -17.54
C ASP A 26 -7.70 12.46 -16.18
N PRO A 27 -6.96 13.59 -16.18
CA PRO A 27 -6.45 14.19 -14.96
C PRO A 27 -7.56 14.61 -14.00
N LYS A 28 -8.69 15.12 -14.52
CA LYS A 28 -9.81 15.61 -13.70
C LYS A 28 -10.52 14.47 -12.98
N ALA A 29 -10.79 13.37 -13.68
CA ALA A 29 -11.38 12.18 -13.08
C ALA A 29 -10.44 11.52 -12.07
N CYS A 30 -9.11 11.57 -12.31
CA CYS A 30 -8.13 11.11 -11.34
C CYS A 30 -8.15 11.97 -10.07
N GLU A 31 -8.13 13.30 -10.20
CA GLU A 31 -8.17 14.21 -9.06
C GLU A 31 -9.45 14.04 -8.25
N GLU A 32 -10.59 13.94 -8.92
CA GLU A 32 -11.88 13.68 -8.26
C GLU A 32 -11.85 12.36 -7.48
N ARG A 33 -11.30 11.29 -8.08
CA ARG A 33 -11.15 10.01 -7.40
C ARG A 33 -10.21 10.09 -6.20
N ARG A 34 -9.10 10.81 -6.34
CA ARG A 34 -8.13 11.04 -5.26
C ARG A 34 -8.77 11.78 -4.10
N ASP A 35 -9.53 12.83 -4.39
CA ASP A 35 -10.13 13.68 -3.36
C ASP A 35 -11.31 12.97 -2.69
N LYS A 36 -12.09 12.18 -3.43
CA LYS A 36 -13.06 11.22 -2.87
C LYS A 36 -12.39 10.23 -1.91
N LEU A 37 -11.27 9.63 -2.30
CA LEU A 37 -10.54 8.68 -1.44
C LEU A 37 -9.98 9.35 -0.18
N LYS A 38 -9.45 10.58 -0.31
CA LYS A 38 -8.98 11.36 0.85
C LYS A 38 -10.12 11.68 1.80
N ALA A 39 -11.25 12.17 1.27
CA ALA A 39 -12.43 12.48 2.07
C ALA A 39 -12.97 11.23 2.81
N ALA A 40 -13.09 10.11 2.09
CA ALA A 40 -13.45 8.81 2.65
C ALA A 40 -12.55 8.41 3.81
N ARG A 41 -11.24 8.56 3.61
CA ARG A 41 -10.25 8.23 4.62
C ARG A 41 -10.36 9.15 5.84
N THR A 42 -10.48 10.46 5.66
CA THR A 42 -10.65 11.41 6.77
C THR A 42 -11.91 11.09 7.57
N GLN A 43 -13.02 10.78 6.89
CA GLN A 43 -14.27 10.36 7.54
C GLN A 43 -14.09 9.05 8.33
N ALA A 44 -13.41 8.06 7.75
CA ALA A 44 -13.09 6.82 8.45
C ALA A 44 -12.18 7.05 9.67
N GLU A 45 -11.18 7.92 9.55
CA GLU A 45 -10.27 8.27 10.65
C GLU A 45 -11.02 8.95 11.80
N GLN A 46 -11.99 9.82 11.50
CA GLN A 46 -12.88 10.42 12.50
C GLN A 46 -13.82 9.40 13.14
N ALA A 47 -14.45 8.52 12.35
CA ALA A 47 -15.34 7.48 12.85
C ALA A 47 -14.60 6.43 13.71
N CYS A 48 -13.31 6.23 13.44
CA CYS A 48 -12.45 5.32 14.19
C CYS A 48 -11.60 6.02 15.26
N GLN A 49 -11.81 7.33 15.48
CA GLN A 49 -11.08 8.10 16.47
C GLN A 49 -11.34 7.52 17.87
N GLY A 50 -10.27 7.37 18.65
CA GLY A 50 -10.32 6.77 19.99
C GLY A 50 -10.08 5.25 20.01
N LYS A 51 -10.18 4.55 18.87
CA LYS A 51 -9.69 3.16 18.76
C LYS A 51 -8.18 3.17 18.58
N ASN A 52 -7.50 2.16 19.12
CA ASN A 52 -6.05 2.02 19.01
C ASN A 52 -5.64 0.63 18.53
N GLY A 53 -4.43 0.53 17.97
CA GLY A 53 -3.84 -0.76 17.60
C GLY A 53 -4.70 -1.59 16.61
N PRO A 54 -4.99 -2.86 16.91
CA PRO A 54 -5.72 -3.74 16.00
C PRO A 54 -7.19 -3.31 15.79
N GLU A 55 -7.83 -2.72 16.80
CA GLU A 55 -9.23 -2.27 16.71
C GLU A 55 -9.37 -1.06 15.77
N TYR A 56 -8.42 -0.14 15.83
CA TYR A 56 -8.34 0.97 14.87
C TYR A 56 -8.20 0.47 13.44
N ARG A 57 -7.31 -0.51 13.21
CA ARG A 57 -7.09 -1.09 11.89
C ARG A 57 -8.31 -1.82 11.36
N ALA A 58 -9.00 -2.57 12.22
CA ALA A 58 -10.23 -3.27 11.86
C ALA A 58 -11.34 -2.26 11.50
N CYS A 59 -11.52 -1.22 12.32
CA CYS A 59 -12.47 -0.15 12.06
C CYS A 59 -12.18 0.58 10.74
N MET A 60 -10.92 1.00 10.53
CA MET A 60 -10.50 1.64 9.28
C MET A 60 -10.73 0.74 8.06
N THR A 61 -10.43 -0.54 8.17
CA THR A 61 -10.67 -1.51 7.08
C THR A 61 -12.16 -1.60 6.76
N GLN A 62 -13.01 -1.72 7.78
CA GLN A 62 -14.45 -1.78 7.61
C GLN A 62 -15.01 -0.50 6.97
N GLN A 63 -14.64 0.67 7.48
CA GLN A 63 -15.09 1.97 6.95
C GLN A 63 -14.64 2.18 5.50
N MET A 64 -13.40 1.83 5.17
CA MET A 64 -12.88 1.96 3.80
C MET A 64 -13.50 0.94 2.85
N CYS A 65 -13.74 -0.30 3.30
CA CYS A 65 -14.43 -1.29 2.48
C CYS A 65 -15.90 -0.96 2.26
N ALA A 66 -16.59 -0.34 3.21
CA ALA A 66 -17.96 0.15 3.03
C ALA A 66 -18.06 1.21 1.92
N GLN A 67 -16.98 1.96 1.64
CA GLN A 67 -16.92 2.93 0.54
C GLN A 67 -16.48 2.31 -0.80
N SER A 68 -16.17 1.02 -0.83
CA SER A 68 -15.84 0.30 -2.06
C SER A 68 -17.12 -0.01 -2.86
N LYS A 69 -16.97 -0.12 -4.19
CA LYS A 69 -18.03 -0.64 -5.07
C LYS A 69 -18.45 -2.07 -4.71
N ASP A 70 -17.55 -2.82 -4.08
CA ASP A 70 -17.78 -4.16 -3.56
C ASP A 70 -17.24 -4.24 -2.12
N PRO A 71 -18.10 -4.01 -1.12
CA PRO A 71 -17.71 -4.08 0.29
C PRO A 71 -17.29 -5.48 0.73
N LYS A 72 -18.07 -6.51 0.37
CA LYS A 72 -17.79 -7.90 0.78
C LYS A 72 -16.50 -8.43 0.16
N GLY A 73 -16.29 -8.20 -1.14
CA GLY A 73 -15.05 -8.58 -1.80
C GLY A 73 -13.85 -7.75 -1.34
N CYS A 74 -14.05 -6.53 -0.84
CA CYS A 74 -12.99 -5.76 -0.19
C CYS A 74 -12.59 -6.40 1.15
N GLU A 75 -13.56 -6.70 2.01
CA GLU A 75 -13.32 -7.34 3.31
C GLU A 75 -12.64 -8.69 3.14
N GLU A 76 -13.10 -9.51 2.20
CA GLU A 76 -12.50 -10.82 1.92
C GLU A 76 -11.05 -10.69 1.43
N ARG A 77 -10.76 -9.73 0.56
CA ARG A 77 -9.37 -9.45 0.10
C ARG A 77 -8.48 -9.00 1.25
N MET A 78 -8.99 -8.14 2.14
CA MET A 78 -8.23 -7.67 3.30
C MET A 78 -8.00 -8.79 4.32
N ALA A 79 -9.00 -9.65 4.55
CA ALA A 79 -8.88 -10.84 5.40
C ALA A 79 -7.82 -11.82 4.85
N LYS A 80 -7.93 -12.19 3.56
CA LYS A 80 -6.94 -13.03 2.88
C LYS A 80 -5.53 -12.45 2.96
N GLY A 81 -5.39 -11.15 2.73
CA GLY A 81 -4.10 -10.47 2.86
C GLY A 81 -3.53 -10.53 4.28
N LYS A 82 -4.38 -10.37 5.30
CA LYS A 82 -3.98 -10.47 6.70
C LYS A 82 -3.53 -11.89 7.05
N ASP A 83 -4.25 -12.91 6.59
CA ASP A 83 -3.91 -14.31 6.81
C ASP A 83 -2.61 -14.70 6.10
N ALA A 84 -2.41 -14.23 4.86
CA ALA A 84 -1.15 -14.42 4.14
C ALA A 84 0.04 -13.82 4.89
N VAL A 85 -0.09 -12.58 5.40
CA VAL A 85 0.96 -11.93 6.21
C VAL A 85 1.20 -12.69 7.51
N LYS A 86 0.15 -13.19 8.17
CA LYS A 86 0.27 -13.99 9.39
C LYS A 86 1.01 -15.31 9.12
N GLY A 87 0.65 -16.02 8.04
CA GLY A 87 1.29 -17.25 7.61
C GLY A 87 2.77 -17.03 7.26
N ALA A 88 3.07 -16.00 6.46
CA ALA A 88 4.44 -15.63 6.13
C ALA A 88 5.27 -15.31 7.38
N ARG A 89 4.69 -14.57 8.34
CA ARG A 89 5.37 -14.23 9.59
C ARG A 89 5.66 -15.46 10.45
N ALA A 90 4.73 -16.41 10.53
CA ALA A 90 4.95 -17.67 11.24
C ALA A 90 6.05 -18.51 10.55
N ALA A 91 6.05 -18.57 9.22
CA ALA A 91 7.08 -19.28 8.45
C ALA A 91 8.48 -18.64 8.57
N CYS A 92 8.54 -17.33 8.84
CA CYS A 92 9.79 -16.60 9.03
C CYS A 92 10.15 -16.37 10.51
N GLU A 93 9.44 -17.01 11.44
CA GLU A 93 9.72 -16.91 12.86
C GLU A 93 11.14 -17.40 13.17
N GLY A 94 11.82 -16.69 14.07
CA GLY A 94 13.23 -16.96 14.42
C GLY A 94 14.26 -16.25 13.54
N LYS A 95 13.90 -15.74 12.36
CA LYS A 95 14.78 -14.84 11.58
C LYS A 95 14.73 -13.42 12.16
N LYS A 96 15.81 -12.66 12.03
CA LYS A 96 15.90 -11.25 12.49
C LYS A 96 16.49 -10.35 11.41
N GLY A 97 16.19 -9.05 11.49
CA GLY A 97 16.75 -8.05 10.59
C GLY A 97 16.47 -8.34 9.11
N ALA A 98 17.48 -8.14 8.27
CA ALA A 98 17.37 -8.33 6.82
C ALA A 98 16.93 -9.74 6.41
N ASP A 99 17.30 -10.77 7.16
CA ASP A 99 16.91 -12.16 6.85
C ASP A 99 15.42 -12.42 7.07
N HIS A 100 14.84 -11.81 8.10
CA HIS A 100 13.39 -11.86 8.31
C HIS A 100 12.68 -11.14 7.17
N ASP A 101 13.15 -9.94 6.81
CA ASP A 101 12.50 -9.14 5.77
C ASP A 101 12.60 -9.81 4.39
N ASN A 102 13.75 -10.41 4.04
CA ASN A 102 13.90 -11.21 2.83
C ASN A 102 12.99 -12.44 2.83
N CYS A 103 12.93 -13.17 3.95
CA CYS A 103 12.02 -14.30 4.09
C CYS A 103 10.56 -13.88 3.88
N MET A 104 10.13 -12.77 4.49
CA MET A 104 8.78 -12.24 4.33
C MET A 104 8.46 -11.88 2.89
N VAL A 105 9.40 -11.25 2.17
CA VAL A 105 9.24 -10.92 0.74
C VAL A 105 9.06 -12.20 -0.07
N THR A 106 9.93 -13.20 0.09
CA THR A 106 9.84 -14.47 -0.63
C THR A 106 8.53 -15.21 -0.32
N GLN A 107 8.14 -15.30 0.95
CA GLN A 107 6.89 -15.95 1.36
C GLN A 107 5.67 -15.25 0.76
N MET A 108 5.62 -13.93 0.80
CA MET A 108 4.51 -13.15 0.24
C MET A 108 4.47 -13.17 -1.30
N CYS A 109 5.62 -13.30 -1.94
CA CYS A 109 5.73 -13.35 -3.40
C CYS A 109 5.52 -14.74 -4.00
N SER A 110 5.58 -15.81 -3.19
CA SER A 110 5.39 -17.19 -3.63
C SER A 110 4.04 -17.43 -4.33
N GLN A 111 3.00 -16.68 -3.95
CA GLN A 111 1.65 -16.78 -4.52
C GLN A 111 1.37 -15.72 -5.60
N ALA A 112 2.36 -14.91 -5.96
CA ALA A 112 2.21 -13.90 -7.00
C ALA A 112 2.19 -14.56 -8.39
N LYS A 113 1.50 -13.91 -9.33
CA LYS A 113 1.50 -14.34 -10.74
C LYS A 113 2.91 -14.33 -11.37
N ASP A 114 3.79 -13.48 -10.86
CA ASP A 114 5.20 -13.40 -11.26
C ASP A 114 6.06 -13.22 -9.99
N PRO A 115 6.52 -14.33 -9.39
CA PRO A 115 7.29 -14.30 -8.15
C PRO A 115 8.60 -13.53 -8.32
N GLY A 116 9.28 -13.68 -9.46
CA GLY A 116 10.56 -13.00 -9.72
C GLY A 116 10.42 -11.47 -9.74
N LYS A 117 9.38 -10.95 -10.41
CA LYS A 117 9.09 -9.50 -10.37
C LYS A 117 8.65 -9.04 -9.00
N CYS A 118 7.83 -9.83 -8.30
CA CYS A 118 7.38 -9.50 -6.95
C CYS A 118 8.58 -9.38 -5.99
N GLU A 119 9.50 -10.34 -6.03
CA GLU A 119 10.69 -10.32 -5.19
C GLU A 119 11.63 -9.18 -5.54
N ALA A 120 11.80 -8.85 -6.82
CA ALA A 120 12.62 -7.72 -7.25
C ALA A 120 12.07 -6.38 -6.69
N VAL A 121 10.76 -6.13 -6.83
CA VAL A 121 10.10 -4.95 -6.26
C VAL A 121 10.18 -4.97 -4.73
N GLY A 122 10.04 -6.14 -4.10
CA GLY A 122 10.19 -6.31 -2.66
C GLY A 122 11.59 -5.93 -2.16
N LYS A 123 12.64 -6.43 -2.81
CA LYS A 123 14.04 -6.15 -2.50
C LYS A 123 14.39 -4.68 -2.71
N GLU A 124 13.93 -4.09 -3.79
CA GLU A 124 14.13 -2.66 -4.06
C GLU A 124 13.47 -1.79 -2.99
N ARG A 125 12.24 -2.14 -2.57
CA ARG A 125 11.56 -1.45 -1.46
C ARG A 125 12.35 -1.56 -0.14
N MET A 126 12.98 -2.71 0.12
CA MET A 126 13.83 -2.91 1.29
C MET A 126 15.10 -2.05 1.21
N ALA A 127 15.79 -2.04 0.07
CA ALA A 127 16.95 -1.18 -0.16
C ALA A 127 16.60 0.31 -0.02
N ARG A 128 15.43 0.74 -0.52
CA ARG A 128 14.95 2.12 -0.32
C ARG A 128 14.73 2.45 1.15
N ARG A 129 14.15 1.53 1.93
CA ARG A 129 13.96 1.72 3.37
C ARG A 129 15.27 1.83 4.11
N GLU A 130 16.28 1.06 3.73
CA GLU A 130 17.61 1.13 4.31
C GLU A 130 18.26 2.48 4.04
N LYS A 131 18.23 2.96 2.79
CA LYS A 131 18.70 4.31 2.43
C LYS A 131 18.02 5.40 3.24
N VAL A 132 16.69 5.31 3.40
CA VAL A 132 15.93 6.27 4.22
C VAL A 132 16.34 6.19 5.69
N ARG A 133 16.58 4.99 6.23
CA ARG A 133 17.04 4.81 7.61
C ARG A 133 18.42 5.44 7.80
N GLU A 134 19.36 5.21 6.89
CA GLU A 134 20.70 5.82 6.95
C GLU A 134 20.65 7.34 6.82
N ALA A 135 19.89 7.87 5.85
CA ALA A 135 19.77 9.32 5.64
C ALA A 135 19.09 10.07 6.80
N CYS A 136 18.30 9.36 7.60
CA CYS A 136 17.55 9.94 8.71
C CYS A 136 17.99 9.39 10.08
N LYS A 137 19.11 8.66 10.20
CA LYS A 137 19.49 7.93 11.43
C LYS A 137 19.72 8.83 12.64
N ASP A 138 20.21 10.05 12.40
CA ASP A 138 20.51 11.04 13.45
C ASP A 138 19.28 11.89 13.83
N LYS A 139 18.17 11.72 13.12
CA LYS A 139 16.95 12.49 13.34
C LYS A 139 16.04 11.81 14.34
N ARG A 140 15.35 12.62 15.16
CA ARG A 140 14.38 12.14 16.17
C ARG A 140 13.05 12.88 16.03
N GLY A 141 12.00 12.32 16.63
CA GLY A 141 10.70 12.98 16.73
C GLY A 141 10.08 13.37 15.38
N GLU A 142 9.58 14.61 15.28
CA GLU A 142 8.96 15.16 14.07
C GLU A 142 9.96 15.32 12.92
N GLU A 143 11.24 15.60 13.22
CA GLU A 143 12.28 15.75 12.19
C GLU A 143 12.54 14.43 11.47
N LEU A 144 12.55 13.32 12.23
CA LEU A 144 12.64 11.97 11.66
C LEU A 144 11.45 11.68 10.75
N LYS A 145 10.22 11.94 11.21
CA LYS A 145 9.00 11.68 10.43
C LYS A 145 8.98 12.49 9.14
N SER A 146 9.43 13.74 9.19
CA SER A 146 9.51 14.61 8.03
C SER A 146 10.60 14.16 7.06
N CYS A 147 11.79 13.79 7.57
CA CYS A 147 12.86 13.22 6.76
C CYS A 147 12.45 11.91 6.05
N ILE A 148 11.80 11.00 6.77
CA ILE A 148 11.28 9.75 6.19
C ILE A 148 10.26 10.05 5.10
N ARG A 149 9.33 11.00 5.33
CA ARG A 149 8.30 11.37 4.35
C ARG A 149 8.90 11.93 3.06
N ALA A 150 9.91 12.80 3.16
CA ALA A 150 10.63 13.34 2.00
C ALA A 150 11.34 12.22 1.21
N ASN A 151 12.20 11.45 1.90
CA ASN A 151 13.00 10.40 1.26
C ASN A 151 12.17 9.22 0.72
N SER A 152 10.99 8.96 1.30
CA SER A 152 10.10 7.89 0.85
C SER A 152 9.37 8.21 -0.46
N GLY A 153 9.27 9.50 -0.81
CA GLY A 153 8.66 10.00 -2.05
C GLY A 153 9.66 10.24 -3.18
N GLU A 154 10.90 10.64 -2.87
CA GLU A 154 11.94 10.93 -3.87
C GLU A 154 12.63 9.69 -4.46
N ASN A 155 12.68 8.56 -3.75
CA ASN A 155 13.43 7.36 -4.18
C ASN A 155 12.58 6.25 -4.84
N SER A 156 11.38 6.56 -5.37
CA SER A 156 10.69 5.59 -6.24
C SER A 156 11.42 5.54 -7.58
N PRO A 157 11.83 4.37 -8.09
CA PRO A 157 12.38 4.31 -9.45
C PRO A 157 11.30 4.75 -10.43
N GLN A 158 11.54 5.89 -11.06
CA GLN A 158 10.93 6.19 -12.34
C GLN A 158 11.47 5.16 -13.34
N LYS A 159 10.65 4.17 -13.69
CA LYS A 159 10.86 3.37 -14.89
C LYS A 159 9.55 3.25 -15.63
#